data_AF-A0A934Q5G5-F1
#
_entry.id   AF-A0A934Q5G5-F1
#
_cell.length_a   1.000
_cell.length_b   1.000
_cell.length_c   1.000
_cell.angle_alpha   90.00
_cell.angle_beta   90.00
_cell.angle_gamma   90.00
#
_symmetry.space_group_name_H-M   'P 1'
#
loop_
_entity.id
_entity.type
_entity.pdbx_description
1 polymer ?
#
loop_
_entity_poly.entity_id
_entity_poly.type
_entity_poly.pdbx_seq_one_letter_code
_entity_poly.pdbx_strand_id
1 'polypeptide(L)'
;MDDENDRTASLMTPAKLAQVAATAKATVSPSAFLDRMAADVGHQHVSRLAELQKQLEDQSRLAPAESLQAAVDKLAEKLGKMDFAPLEVKGIIANLTGKAKAAGAEFAYRVGKVDKAAQALADLVVPMQKEQATRDAAHERTMVEFDVEYKALDKVIDQGARWLQDMRNQLKTREADASLDAEGRAQLAQDSSRCELLVGRLKSLRAAAAASQQAHGEARATAKRRIEVLQAATRLLNGEVAEWRHGLGALAEAATEGKAEGPRIKQGQELTGSVRARTEALQADCGQLCTHETTLQRQLAAMGEQLRAAG
;
A
#
# COMPACT_ATOMS: atom_id res chain seq x y z
N MET A 1 28.34 29.14 -3.81
CA MET A 1 29.13 28.17 -3.03
C MET A 1 28.61 28.29 -1.59
N ASP A 2 27.38 27.85 -1.35
CA ASP A 2 26.65 28.14 -0.11
C ASP A 2 26.14 26.87 0.60
N ASP A 3 26.53 25.69 0.12
CA ASP A 3 26.08 24.40 0.67
C ASP A 3 26.88 23.91 1.90
N GLU A 4 27.93 24.63 2.33
CA GLU A 4 28.72 24.25 3.51
C GLU A 4 28.16 24.78 4.84
N ASN A 5 27.39 25.87 4.81
CA ASN A 5 26.79 26.44 6.01
C ASN A 5 25.51 25.71 6.46
N ASP A 6 24.81 25.03 5.55
CA ASP A 6 23.62 24.23 5.90
C ASP A 6 23.95 22.85 6.49
N ARG A 7 25.19 22.38 6.36
CA ARG A 7 25.63 21.09 6.93
C ARG A 7 26.20 21.19 8.34
N THR A 8 26.43 22.39 8.87
CA THR A 8 27.11 22.59 10.15
C THR A 8 26.17 22.82 11.33
N ALA A 9 24.88 23.11 11.12
CA ALA A 9 23.91 23.29 12.20
C ALA A 9 23.62 21.98 12.97
N SER A 10 23.72 20.81 12.31
CA SER A 10 23.41 19.49 12.88
C SER A 10 24.53 18.91 13.78
N LEU A 11 25.69 19.57 13.90
CA LEU A 11 26.87 19.07 14.65
C LEU A 11 27.38 19.99 15.77
N MET A 12 26.66 21.08 16.08
CA MET A 12 27.15 22.06 17.05
C MET A 12 26.55 21.83 18.45
N THR A 13 27.42 21.69 19.45
CA THR A 13 27.03 21.75 20.87
C THR A 13 26.62 23.18 21.26
N PRO A 14 25.84 23.39 22.35
CA PRO A 14 25.34 24.70 22.75
C PRO A 14 26.42 25.79 22.89
N ALA A 15 27.61 25.41 23.38
CA ALA A 15 28.75 26.31 23.47
C ALA A 15 29.19 26.85 22.10
N LYS A 16 29.16 26.01 21.06
CA LYS A 16 29.57 26.36 19.70
C LYS A 16 28.48 27.16 18.97
N LEU A 17 27.21 26.84 19.20
CA LEU A 17 26.07 27.63 18.69
C LEU A 17 26.02 29.03 19.32
N ALA A 18 26.26 29.14 20.63
CA ALA A 18 26.37 30.44 21.30
C ALA A 18 27.57 31.26 20.79
N GLN A 19 28.68 30.60 20.45
CA GLN A 19 29.87 31.24 19.88
C GLN A 19 29.63 31.76 18.46
N VAL A 20 28.88 31.01 17.64
CA VAL A 20 28.48 31.41 16.29
C VAL A 20 27.43 32.53 16.32
N ALA A 21 26.48 32.48 17.26
CA ALA A 21 25.52 33.55 17.49
C ALA A 21 26.20 34.84 18.01
N ALA A 22 27.29 34.73 18.76
CA ALA A 22 28.08 35.87 19.22
C ALA A 22 28.93 36.52 18.11
N THR A 23 29.30 35.77 17.06
CA THR A 23 30.08 36.29 15.91
C THR A 23 29.19 36.78 14.76
N ALA A 24 27.93 36.35 14.68
CA ALA A 24 26.95 36.88 13.73
C ALA A 24 26.48 38.28 14.16
N LYS A 25 27.06 39.32 13.56
CA LYS A 25 26.50 40.69 13.65
C LYS A 25 25.09 40.70 13.05
N ALA A 26 24.02 40.63 13.87
CA ALA A 26 22.83 41.51 13.84
C ALA A 26 21.58 40.99 14.60
N THR A 27 20.90 41.95 15.25
CA THR A 27 19.44 42.16 15.46
C THR A 27 18.49 41.10 16.05
N VAL A 28 18.90 39.85 16.33
CA VAL A 28 18.01 38.86 16.94
C VAL A 28 18.66 38.31 18.21
N SER A 29 17.92 38.27 19.34
CA SER A 29 18.45 37.69 20.58
C SER A 29 18.81 36.21 20.35
N PRO A 30 19.88 35.68 20.98
CA PRO A 30 20.25 34.27 20.85
C PRO A 30 19.10 33.29 21.14
N SER A 31 18.20 33.65 22.06
CA SER A 31 16.98 32.89 22.36
C SER A 31 16.00 32.85 21.18
N ALA A 32 15.75 33.98 20.53
CA ALA A 32 14.85 34.07 19.38
C ALA A 32 15.42 33.37 18.13
N PHE A 33 16.74 33.34 17.97
CA PHE A 33 17.40 32.54 16.93
C PHE A 33 17.21 31.04 17.15
N LEU A 34 17.39 30.57 18.39
CA LEU A 34 17.14 29.17 18.76
C LEU A 34 15.65 28.81 18.63
N ASP A 35 14.74 29.77 18.83
CA ASP A 35 13.29 29.53 18.72
C ASP A 35 12.90 29.33 17.27
N ARG A 36 13.49 30.13 16.38
CA ARG A 36 13.35 29.98 14.94
C ARG A 36 13.91 28.65 14.45
N MET A 37 15.12 28.28 14.89
CA MET A 37 15.68 26.98 14.55
C MET A 37 14.81 25.83 15.06
N ALA A 38 14.35 25.87 16.31
CA ALA A 38 13.48 24.81 16.85
C ALA A 38 12.10 24.77 16.16
N ALA A 39 11.60 25.90 15.66
CA ALA A 39 10.40 26.00 14.86
C ALA A 39 10.57 25.43 13.44
N ASP A 40 11.76 25.54 12.86
CA ASP A 40 12.07 25.08 11.49
C ASP A 40 12.56 23.62 11.44
N VAL A 41 13.12 23.11 12.55
CA VAL A 41 13.68 21.74 12.64
C VAL A 41 12.58 20.70 12.38
N GLY A 42 12.81 19.87 11.35
CA GLY A 42 11.91 18.81 10.92
C GLY A 42 10.71 19.28 10.08
N HIS A 43 10.47 20.59 9.96
CA HIS A 43 9.31 21.12 9.22
C HIS A 43 9.34 20.73 7.73
N GLN A 44 10.52 20.80 7.11
CA GLN A 44 10.69 20.40 5.71
C GLN A 44 10.37 18.91 5.49
N HIS A 45 10.86 18.03 6.38
CA HIS A 45 10.57 16.59 6.32
C HIS A 45 9.08 16.30 6.53
N VAL A 46 8.44 16.96 7.50
CA VAL A 46 7.00 16.81 7.74
C VAL A 46 6.19 17.28 6.53
N SER A 47 6.52 18.43 5.95
CA SER A 47 5.87 18.95 4.74
C SER A 47 6.05 18.00 3.56
N ARG A 48 7.28 17.51 3.33
CA ARG A 48 7.56 16.59 2.24
C ARG A 48 6.84 15.25 2.42
N LEU A 49 6.81 14.71 3.64
CA LEU A 49 6.03 13.52 3.96
C LEU A 49 4.52 13.72 3.72
N ALA A 50 3.98 14.91 3.95
CA ALA A 50 2.58 15.22 3.65
C ALA A 50 2.31 15.26 2.13
N GLU A 51 3.25 15.75 1.33
CA GLU A 51 3.16 15.69 -0.13
C GLU A 51 3.23 14.25 -0.63
N LEU A 52 4.18 13.46 -0.13
CA LEU A 52 4.35 12.06 -0.50
C LEU A 52 3.16 11.20 -0.07
N GLN A 53 2.55 11.50 1.07
CA GLN A 53 1.31 10.86 1.52
C GLN A 53 0.17 11.04 0.52
N LYS A 54 -0.05 12.27 0.02
CA LYS A 54 -1.06 12.54 -1.02
C LYS A 54 -0.73 11.83 -2.32
N GLN A 55 0.54 11.80 -2.72
CA GLN A 55 0.97 11.07 -3.91
C GLN A 55 0.70 9.57 -3.79
N LEU A 56 0.96 8.97 -2.62
CA LEU A 56 0.64 7.56 -2.36
C LEU A 56 -0.86 7.31 -2.33
N GLU A 57 -1.67 8.22 -1.77
CA GLU A 57 -3.13 8.12 -1.84
C GLU A 57 -3.62 8.10 -3.30
N ASP A 58 -3.15 9.04 -4.13
CA ASP A 58 -3.53 9.13 -5.54
C ASP A 58 -3.09 7.88 -6.33
N GLN A 59 -1.90 7.35 -6.04
CA GLN A 59 -1.40 6.11 -6.65
C GLN A 59 -2.17 4.87 -6.15
N SER A 60 -2.65 4.87 -4.90
CA SER A 60 -3.36 3.73 -4.32
C SER A 60 -4.76 3.53 -4.91
N ARG A 61 -5.41 4.61 -5.37
CA ARG A 61 -6.77 4.63 -5.95
C ARG A 61 -6.89 3.96 -7.31
N LEU A 62 -5.80 3.44 -7.86
CA LEU A 62 -5.79 2.80 -9.16
C LEU A 62 -6.46 1.44 -9.11
N ALA A 63 -7.48 1.28 -9.97
CA ALA A 63 -8.22 0.06 -10.26
C ALA A 63 -8.53 -0.79 -9.01
N PRO A 64 -9.64 -0.49 -8.32
CA PRO A 64 -9.92 -1.06 -7.01
C PRO A 64 -9.93 -2.59 -7.06
N ALA A 65 -9.29 -3.23 -6.08
CA ALA A 65 -9.27 -4.69 -5.96
C ALA A 65 -10.68 -5.29 -5.93
N GLU A 66 -11.68 -4.52 -5.49
CA GLU A 66 -13.10 -4.87 -5.54
C GLU A 66 -13.59 -5.23 -6.95
N SER A 67 -13.17 -4.48 -7.99
CA SER A 67 -13.55 -4.77 -9.38
C SER A 67 -12.98 -6.10 -9.85
N LEU A 68 -11.74 -6.40 -9.45
CA LEU A 68 -11.10 -7.67 -9.76
C LEU A 68 -11.78 -8.82 -9.00
N GLN A 69 -12.01 -8.65 -7.70
CA GLN A 69 -12.74 -9.61 -6.87
C GLN A 69 -14.09 -9.97 -7.49
N ALA A 70 -14.89 -8.96 -7.88
CA ALA A 70 -16.20 -9.18 -8.48
C ALA A 70 -16.13 -9.97 -9.80
N ALA A 71 -15.10 -9.73 -10.62
CA ALA A 71 -14.89 -10.47 -11.86
C ALA A 71 -14.49 -11.93 -11.60
N VAL A 72 -13.62 -12.17 -10.62
CA VAL A 72 -13.20 -13.51 -10.21
C VAL A 72 -14.38 -14.27 -9.58
N ASP A 73 -15.18 -13.61 -8.73
CA ASP A 73 -16.40 -14.19 -8.13
C ASP A 73 -17.40 -14.60 -9.21
N LYS A 74 -17.58 -13.77 -10.23
CA LYS A 74 -18.44 -14.08 -11.37
C LYS A 74 -17.93 -15.30 -12.16
N LEU A 75 -16.62 -15.42 -12.36
CA LEU A 75 -16.02 -16.60 -12.99
C LEU A 75 -16.27 -17.85 -12.14
N ALA A 76 -16.02 -17.78 -10.82
CA ALA A 76 -16.27 -18.87 -9.88
C ALA A 76 -17.75 -19.31 -9.90
N GLU A 77 -18.68 -18.34 -9.89
CA GLU A 77 -20.12 -18.58 -9.97
C GLU A 77 -20.51 -19.34 -11.26
N LYS A 78 -19.92 -18.99 -12.41
CA LYS A 78 -20.21 -19.72 -13.67
C LYS A 78 -19.58 -21.10 -13.69
N LEU A 79 -18.36 -21.25 -13.19
CA LEU A 79 -17.69 -22.56 -13.07
C LEU A 79 -18.45 -23.50 -12.12
N GLY A 80 -19.05 -22.96 -11.05
CA GLY A 80 -19.90 -23.72 -10.12
C GLY A 80 -21.17 -24.29 -10.76
N LYS A 81 -21.63 -23.69 -11.88
CA LYS A 81 -22.83 -24.10 -12.62
C LYS A 81 -22.54 -25.08 -13.76
N MET A 82 -21.28 -25.44 -13.98
CA MET A 82 -20.93 -26.48 -14.96
C MET A 82 -21.43 -27.84 -14.47
N ASP A 83 -22.17 -28.55 -15.32
CA ASP A 83 -22.68 -29.88 -15.05
C ASP A 83 -22.41 -30.78 -16.26
N PHE A 84 -21.79 -31.92 -16.00
CA PHE A 84 -21.41 -32.92 -17.00
C PHE A 84 -22.34 -34.12 -17.00
N ALA A 85 -23.15 -34.32 -15.96
CA ALA A 85 -24.02 -35.48 -15.82
C ALA A 85 -25.01 -35.64 -17.01
N PRO A 86 -25.59 -34.57 -17.58
CA PRO A 86 -26.45 -34.70 -18.76
C PRO A 86 -25.74 -35.25 -20.00
N LEU A 87 -24.41 -35.12 -20.09
CA LEU A 87 -23.61 -35.67 -21.20
C LEU A 87 -23.28 -37.16 -21.02
N GLU A 88 -23.37 -37.68 -19.80
CA GLU A 88 -23.07 -39.08 -19.49
C GLU A 88 -24.24 -40.04 -19.80
N VAL A 89 -25.40 -39.51 -20.22
CA VAL A 89 -26.59 -40.31 -20.55
C VAL A 89 -26.32 -41.19 -21.77
N LYS A 90 -26.08 -42.48 -21.52
CA LYS A 90 -25.84 -43.49 -22.55
C LYS A 90 -27.16 -44.08 -23.07
N GLY A 91 -27.26 -44.22 -24.39
CA GLY A 91 -28.26 -45.09 -25.03
C GLY A 91 -28.74 -44.61 -26.39
N ILE A 92 -28.99 -45.56 -27.30
CA ILE A 92 -29.54 -45.32 -28.64
C ILE A 92 -30.85 -44.53 -28.58
N ILE A 93 -31.65 -44.74 -27.52
CA ILE A 93 -32.94 -44.07 -27.30
C ILE A 93 -32.77 -42.57 -26.98
N ALA A 94 -31.74 -42.17 -26.22
CA ALA A 94 -31.46 -40.76 -25.94
C ALA A 94 -31.02 -39.99 -27.20
N ASN A 95 -30.35 -40.69 -28.12
CA ASN A 95 -29.95 -40.16 -29.43
C ASN A 95 -31.13 -40.08 -30.40
N LEU A 96 -32.02 -41.08 -30.42
CA LEU A 96 -33.24 -41.08 -31.24
C LEU A 96 -34.26 -40.04 -30.80
N THR A 97 -34.35 -39.76 -29.49
CA THR A 97 -35.33 -38.80 -28.94
C THR A 97 -34.86 -37.34 -28.96
N GLY A 98 -33.64 -37.06 -29.45
CA GLY A 98 -33.07 -35.70 -29.50
C GLY A 98 -32.65 -35.13 -28.14
N LYS A 99 -32.89 -35.85 -27.04
CA LYS A 99 -32.53 -35.44 -25.67
C LYS A 99 -31.02 -35.21 -25.51
N ALA A 100 -30.19 -36.02 -26.17
CA ALA A 100 -28.73 -35.87 -26.16
C ALA A 100 -28.28 -34.53 -26.77
N LYS A 101 -28.92 -34.08 -27.86
CA LYS A 101 -28.61 -32.80 -28.50
C LYS A 101 -29.06 -31.60 -27.67
N ALA A 102 -30.21 -31.71 -27.00
CA ALA A 102 -30.70 -30.68 -26.09
C ALA A 102 -29.76 -30.49 -24.89
N ALA A 103 -29.33 -31.60 -24.26
CA ALA A 103 -28.33 -31.58 -23.19
C ALA A 103 -26.99 -31.00 -23.66
N GLY A 104 -26.54 -31.37 -24.86
CA GLY A 104 -25.32 -30.82 -25.46
C GLY A 104 -25.40 -29.32 -25.75
N ALA A 105 -26.54 -28.82 -26.23
CA ALA A 105 -26.77 -27.39 -26.45
C ALA A 105 -26.75 -26.59 -25.13
N GLU A 106 -27.36 -27.12 -24.07
CA GLU A 106 -27.32 -26.50 -22.75
C GLU A 106 -25.89 -26.48 -22.18
N PHE A 107 -25.15 -27.58 -22.32
CA PHE A 107 -23.75 -27.64 -21.93
C PHE A 107 -22.90 -26.61 -22.68
N ALA A 108 -23.02 -26.54 -24.01
CA ALA A 108 -22.32 -25.56 -24.84
C ALA A 108 -22.67 -24.11 -24.43
N TYR A 109 -23.93 -23.85 -24.10
CA TYR A 109 -24.36 -22.56 -23.55
C TYR A 109 -23.64 -22.22 -22.23
N ARG A 110 -23.51 -23.18 -21.31
CA ARG A 110 -22.81 -22.99 -20.02
C ARG A 110 -21.32 -22.75 -20.23
N VAL A 111 -20.67 -23.50 -21.13
CA VAL A 111 -19.27 -23.26 -21.55
C VAL A 111 -19.12 -21.82 -22.06
N GLY A 112 -20.02 -21.36 -22.92
CA GLY A 112 -20.02 -19.97 -23.41
C GLY A 112 -20.23 -18.92 -22.31
N LYS A 113 -20.91 -19.23 -21.20
CA LYS A 113 -21.05 -18.32 -20.06
C LYS A 113 -19.78 -18.22 -19.23
N VAL A 114 -19.09 -19.34 -19.00
CA VAL A 114 -17.78 -19.36 -18.34
C VAL A 114 -16.76 -18.60 -19.18
N ASP A 115 -16.72 -18.86 -20.49
CA ASP A 115 -15.82 -18.18 -21.41
C ASP A 115 -16.00 -16.65 -21.41
N LYS A 116 -17.26 -16.19 -21.45
CA LYS A 116 -17.59 -14.76 -21.33
C LYS A 116 -17.16 -14.15 -20.00
N ALA A 117 -17.25 -14.90 -18.89
CA ALA A 117 -16.78 -14.43 -17.59
C ALA A 117 -15.24 -14.34 -17.56
N ALA A 118 -14.56 -15.32 -18.13
CA ALA A 118 -13.10 -15.30 -18.26
C ALA A 118 -12.61 -14.16 -19.18
N GLN A 119 -13.32 -13.87 -20.27
CA GLN A 119 -13.00 -12.72 -21.12
C GLN A 119 -13.18 -11.40 -20.37
N ALA A 120 -14.28 -11.24 -19.62
CA ALA A 120 -14.48 -10.04 -18.80
C ALA A 120 -13.37 -9.87 -17.73
N LEU A 121 -12.87 -10.96 -17.16
CA LEU A 121 -11.70 -10.93 -16.27
C LEU A 121 -10.43 -10.49 -17.03
N ALA A 122 -10.19 -11.00 -18.23
CA ALA A 122 -9.06 -10.60 -19.06
C ALA A 122 -9.13 -9.11 -19.46
N ASP A 123 -10.31 -8.62 -19.81
CA ASP A 123 -10.58 -7.23 -20.17
C ASP A 123 -10.31 -6.26 -19.00
N LEU A 124 -10.28 -6.76 -17.75
CA LEU A 124 -9.88 -6.01 -16.56
C LEU A 124 -8.37 -6.14 -16.27
N VAL A 125 -7.86 -7.37 -16.25
CA VAL A 125 -6.48 -7.68 -15.84
C VAL A 125 -5.45 -7.03 -16.79
N VAL A 126 -5.69 -7.08 -18.11
CA VAL A 126 -4.74 -6.55 -19.10
C VAL A 126 -4.55 -5.04 -18.97
N PRO A 127 -5.61 -4.20 -18.91
CA PRO A 127 -5.46 -2.78 -18.63
C PRO A 127 -4.79 -2.50 -17.27
N MET A 128 -5.17 -3.23 -16.21
CA MET A 128 -4.59 -3.04 -14.87
C MET A 128 -3.07 -3.30 -14.87
N GLN A 129 -2.61 -4.34 -15.56
CA GLN A 129 -1.18 -4.62 -15.70
C GLN A 129 -0.44 -3.54 -16.47
N LYS A 130 -1.03 -3.05 -17.57
CA LYS A 130 -0.42 -1.99 -18.36
C LYS A 130 -0.31 -0.69 -17.57
N GLU A 131 -1.36 -0.35 -16.81
CA GLU A 131 -1.37 0.82 -15.95
C GLU A 131 -0.33 0.71 -14.82
N GLN A 132 -0.24 -0.46 -14.17
CA GLN A 132 0.77 -0.75 -13.16
C GLN A 132 2.18 -0.59 -13.73
N ALA A 133 2.48 -1.20 -14.88
CA ALA A 133 3.80 -1.12 -15.52
C ALA A 133 4.18 0.32 -15.91
N THR A 134 3.20 1.14 -16.29
CA THR A 134 3.44 2.56 -16.66
C THR A 134 3.83 3.40 -15.45
N ARG A 135 3.37 3.04 -14.24
CA ARG A 135 3.54 3.83 -13.02
C ARG A 135 4.56 3.25 -12.05
N ASP A 136 5.08 2.05 -12.33
CA ASP A 136 5.98 1.32 -11.43
C ASP A 136 7.19 2.17 -11.01
N ALA A 137 7.89 2.78 -11.98
CA ALA A 137 9.03 3.64 -11.70
C ALA A 137 8.69 4.89 -10.86
N ALA A 138 7.51 5.48 -11.08
CA ALA A 138 7.05 6.63 -10.30
C ALA A 138 6.68 6.24 -8.86
N HIS A 139 6.03 5.09 -8.71
CA HIS A 139 5.70 4.52 -7.41
C HIS A 139 6.97 4.15 -6.63
N GLU A 140 7.91 3.43 -7.24
CA GLU A 140 9.20 3.08 -6.64
C GLU A 140 9.96 4.32 -6.18
N ARG A 141 10.03 5.36 -7.03
CA ARG A 141 10.65 6.63 -6.64
C ARG A 141 9.96 7.25 -5.42
N THR A 142 8.64 7.28 -5.41
CA THR A 142 7.85 7.80 -4.29
C THR A 142 8.18 7.03 -3.01
N MET A 143 8.23 5.69 -3.09
CA MET A 143 8.55 4.82 -1.95
C MET A 143 9.97 5.01 -1.42
N VAL A 144 10.97 5.14 -2.29
CA VAL A 144 12.35 5.41 -1.88
C VAL A 144 12.45 6.78 -1.21
N GLU A 145 11.84 7.80 -1.78
CA GLU A 145 11.86 9.14 -1.21
C GLU A 145 11.17 9.18 0.15
N PHE A 146 10.02 8.51 0.26
CA PHE A 146 9.31 8.35 1.52
C PHE A 146 10.19 7.70 2.60
N ASP A 147 10.92 6.63 2.25
CA ASP A 147 11.84 5.95 3.17
C ASP A 147 12.99 6.85 3.66
N VAL A 148 13.52 7.68 2.76
CA VAL A 148 14.55 8.66 3.11
C VAL A 148 14.00 9.71 4.06
N GLU A 149 12.82 10.26 3.79
CA GLU A 149 12.25 11.36 4.56
C GLU A 149 11.88 10.97 5.99
N TYR A 150 11.20 9.83 6.21
CA TYR A 150 10.85 9.45 7.60
C TYR A 150 12.10 9.07 8.41
N LYS A 151 13.12 8.46 7.78
CA LYS A 151 14.41 8.17 8.45
C LYS A 151 15.20 9.44 8.76
N ALA A 152 15.11 10.46 7.90
CA ALA A 152 15.70 11.77 8.17
C ALA A 152 14.99 12.44 9.37
N LEU A 153 13.66 12.34 9.42
CA LEU A 153 12.87 12.81 10.56
C LEU A 153 13.24 12.08 11.86
N ASP A 154 13.44 10.77 11.84
CA ASP A 154 13.91 10.00 13.01
C ASP A 154 15.27 10.50 13.51
N LYS A 155 16.21 10.79 12.61
CA LYS A 155 17.52 11.36 12.99
C LYS A 155 17.35 12.73 13.66
N VAL A 156 16.48 13.58 13.13
CA VAL A 156 16.15 14.88 13.72
C VAL A 156 15.55 14.70 15.13
N ILE A 157 14.66 13.74 15.30
CA ILE A 157 14.05 13.41 16.59
C ILE A 157 15.12 12.96 17.60
N ASP A 158 16.03 12.08 17.20
CA ASP A 158 17.10 11.59 18.08
C ASP A 158 18.05 12.71 18.52
N GLN A 159 18.42 13.60 17.59
CA GLN A 159 19.23 14.78 17.91
C GLN A 159 18.49 15.71 18.86
N GLY A 160 17.20 16.01 18.58
CA GLY A 160 16.36 16.84 19.43
C GLY A 160 16.16 16.26 20.84
N ALA A 161 16.03 14.94 20.95
CA ALA A 161 15.89 14.25 22.24
C ALA A 161 17.14 14.42 23.12
N ARG A 162 18.34 14.20 22.53
CA ARG A 162 19.61 14.37 23.23
C ARG A 162 19.82 15.81 23.66
N TRP A 163 19.50 16.75 22.77
CA TRP A 163 19.61 18.18 23.08
C TRP A 163 18.64 18.60 24.20
N LEU A 164 17.39 18.16 24.19
CA LEU A 164 16.44 18.44 25.27
C LEU A 164 16.86 17.83 26.62
N GLN A 165 17.50 16.66 26.59
CA GLN A 165 18.04 16.05 27.79
C GLN A 165 19.18 16.89 28.38
N ASP A 166 20.10 17.38 27.54
CA ASP A 166 21.17 18.29 27.96
C ASP A 166 20.61 19.61 28.52
N MET A 167 19.67 20.23 27.81
CA MET A 167 18.98 21.45 28.28
C MET A 167 18.31 21.24 29.65
N ARG A 168 17.59 20.13 29.84
CA ARG A 168 16.96 19.83 31.14
C ARG A 168 17.99 19.67 32.25
N ASN A 169 19.15 19.07 31.97
CA ASN A 169 20.23 18.96 32.95
C ASN A 169 20.81 20.33 33.30
N GLN A 170 21.03 21.20 32.30
CA GLN A 170 21.50 22.58 32.52
C GLN A 170 20.51 23.40 33.35
N LEU A 171 19.20 23.28 33.07
CA LEU A 171 18.16 23.95 33.84
C LEU A 171 18.16 23.49 35.31
N LYS A 172 18.28 22.19 35.56
CA LYS A 172 18.40 21.66 36.94
C LYS A 172 19.64 22.19 37.67
N THR A 173 20.77 22.27 36.99
CA THR A 173 22.00 22.84 37.57
C THR A 173 21.83 24.30 37.91
N ARG A 174 21.18 25.09 37.04
CA ARG A 174 20.86 26.50 37.29
C ARG A 174 19.84 26.65 38.43
N GLU A 175 18.81 25.82 38.49
CA GLU A 175 17.80 25.83 39.56
C GLU A 175 18.42 25.59 40.94
N ALA A 176 19.48 24.76 41.02
CA ALA A 176 20.22 24.50 42.25
C ALA A 176 21.13 25.67 42.69
N ASP A 177 21.34 26.69 41.85
CA ASP A 177 22.16 27.85 42.16
C ASP A 177 21.40 28.86 43.04
N ALA A 178 21.72 28.83 44.33
CA ALA A 178 21.12 29.71 45.33
C ALA A 178 21.45 31.20 45.13
N SER A 179 22.40 31.53 44.24
CA SER A 179 22.82 32.91 43.96
C SER A 179 21.98 33.62 42.88
N LEU A 180 20.99 32.94 42.29
CA LEU A 180 20.10 33.53 41.28
C LEU A 180 19.26 34.69 41.82
N ASP A 181 19.44 35.85 41.18
CA ASP A 181 18.61 37.03 41.36
C ASP A 181 17.21 36.88 40.71
N ALA A 182 16.38 37.92 40.82
CA ALA A 182 15.01 37.88 40.32
C ALA A 182 14.93 37.74 38.79
N GLU A 183 15.87 38.36 38.07
CA GLU A 183 15.95 38.30 36.60
C GLU A 183 16.39 36.91 36.13
N GLY A 184 17.40 36.32 36.78
CA GLY A 184 17.85 34.96 36.53
C GLY A 184 16.77 33.91 36.78
N ARG A 185 15.93 34.09 37.81
CA ARG A 185 14.76 33.21 38.06
C ARG A 185 13.69 33.34 36.99
N ALA A 186 13.41 34.55 36.51
CA ALA A 186 12.45 34.77 35.42
C ALA A 186 12.92 34.10 34.12
N GLN A 187 14.22 34.23 33.79
CA GLN A 187 14.81 33.57 32.63
C GLN A 187 14.76 32.04 32.75
N LEU A 188 15.04 31.49 33.94
CA LEU A 188 14.96 30.05 34.18
C LEU A 188 13.53 29.51 33.96
N ALA A 189 12.51 30.23 34.45
CA ALA A 189 11.11 29.86 34.25
C ALA A 189 10.71 29.89 32.75
N GLN A 190 11.18 30.90 32.01
CA GLN A 190 10.96 31.00 30.56
C GLN A 190 11.62 29.84 29.81
N ASP A 191 12.89 29.55 30.11
CA ASP A 191 13.64 28.46 29.47
C ASP A 191 13.01 27.08 29.80
N SER A 192 12.49 26.90 31.02
CA SER A 192 11.76 25.69 31.42
C SER A 192 10.45 25.52 30.64
N SER A 193 9.65 26.58 30.51
CA SER A 193 8.42 26.56 29.71
C SER A 193 8.70 26.21 28.25
N ARG A 194 9.75 26.80 27.69
CA ARG A 194 10.22 26.51 26.33
C ARG A 194 10.66 25.05 26.17
N CYS A 195 11.39 24.50 27.13
CA CYS A 195 11.80 23.10 27.11
C CYS A 195 10.57 22.17 27.04
N GLU A 196 9.51 22.44 27.80
CA GLU A 196 8.28 21.64 27.79
C GLU A 196 7.50 21.76 26.47
N LEU A 197 7.46 22.94 25.85
CA LEU A 197 6.89 23.10 24.50
C LEU A 197 7.63 22.24 23.46
N LEU A 198 8.97 22.23 23.51
CA LEU A 198 9.80 21.45 22.59
C LEU A 198 9.68 19.94 22.84
N VAL A 199 9.50 19.51 24.10
CA VAL A 199 9.15 18.12 24.43
C VAL A 199 7.80 17.73 23.81
N GLY A 200 6.80 18.62 23.89
CA GLY A 200 5.51 18.43 23.22
C GLY A 200 5.67 18.23 21.71
N ARG A 201 6.39 19.13 21.04
CA ARG A 201 6.68 19.03 19.61
C ARG A 201 7.42 17.74 19.25
N LEU A 202 8.43 17.36 20.03
CA LEU A 202 9.18 16.12 19.80
C LEU A 202 8.28 14.87 19.88
N LYS A 203 7.27 14.87 20.75
CA LYS A 203 6.27 13.79 20.81
C LYS A 203 5.43 13.75 19.53
N SER A 204 4.96 14.89 19.03
CA SER A 204 4.22 14.95 17.77
C SER A 204 5.07 14.47 16.59
N LEU A 205 6.34 14.89 16.50
CA LEU A 205 7.26 14.43 15.45
C LEU A 205 7.46 12.90 15.51
N ARG A 206 7.61 12.32 16.70
CA ARG A 206 7.69 10.85 16.88
C ARG A 206 6.44 10.13 16.41
N ALA A 207 5.26 10.66 16.73
CA ALA A 207 4.01 10.08 16.26
C ALA A 207 3.91 10.16 14.72
N ALA A 208 4.32 11.28 14.12
CA ALA A 208 4.39 11.44 12.68
C ALA A 208 5.37 10.47 12.01
N ALA A 209 6.57 10.31 12.56
CA ALA A 209 7.57 9.38 12.03
C ALA A 209 7.09 7.91 12.13
N ALA A 210 6.52 7.51 13.27
CA ALA A 210 5.97 6.18 13.46
C ALA A 210 4.80 5.89 12.50
N ALA A 211 3.87 6.83 12.33
CA ALA A 211 2.77 6.69 11.38
C ALA A 211 3.27 6.63 9.93
N SER A 212 4.29 7.43 9.58
CA SER A 212 4.94 7.37 8.26
C SER A 212 5.56 6.00 8.01
N GLN A 213 6.31 5.45 8.98
CA GLN A 213 6.91 4.12 8.87
C GLN A 213 5.84 3.03 8.66
N GLN A 214 4.72 3.10 9.39
CA GLN A 214 3.60 2.15 9.22
C GLN A 214 2.95 2.28 7.83
N ALA A 215 2.65 3.50 7.38
CA ALA A 215 2.08 3.75 6.06
C ALA A 215 3.01 3.27 4.94
N HIS A 216 4.33 3.50 5.05
CA HIS A 216 5.32 2.99 4.12
C HIS A 216 5.36 1.46 4.08
N GLY A 217 5.36 0.79 5.24
CA GLY A 217 5.32 -0.67 5.32
C GLY A 217 4.08 -1.25 4.63
N GLU A 218 2.91 -0.67 4.89
CA GLU A 218 1.64 -1.10 4.30
C GLU A 218 1.57 -0.81 2.79
N ALA A 219 2.09 0.34 2.34
CA ALA A 219 2.14 0.70 0.93
C ALA A 219 2.97 -0.32 0.13
N ARG A 220 4.14 -0.70 0.67
CA ARG A 220 5.00 -1.73 0.07
C ARG A 220 4.33 -3.10 0.03
N ALA A 221 3.67 -3.50 1.13
CA ALA A 221 2.95 -4.76 1.21
C ALA A 221 1.81 -4.82 0.18
N THR A 222 1.02 -3.74 0.09
CA THR A 222 -0.09 -3.60 -0.86
C THR A 222 0.41 -3.65 -2.31
N ALA A 223 1.46 -2.90 -2.65
CA ALA A 223 2.02 -2.90 -4.00
C ALA A 223 2.52 -4.30 -4.41
N LYS A 224 3.27 -4.97 -3.54
CA LYS A 224 3.72 -6.35 -3.77
C LYS A 224 2.52 -7.28 -3.98
N ARG A 225 1.50 -7.18 -3.12
CA ARG A 225 0.32 -8.04 -3.20
C ARG A 225 -0.46 -7.83 -4.50
N ARG A 226 -0.59 -6.58 -4.94
CA ARG A 226 -1.25 -6.23 -6.21
C ARG A 226 -0.54 -6.89 -7.40
N ILE A 227 0.79 -6.86 -7.42
CA ILE A 227 1.58 -7.55 -8.46
C ILE A 227 1.34 -9.06 -8.43
N GLU A 228 1.39 -9.69 -7.26
CA GLU A 228 1.16 -11.14 -7.11
C GLU A 228 -0.23 -11.56 -7.61
N VAL A 229 -1.27 -10.83 -7.24
CA VAL A 229 -2.65 -11.07 -7.66
C VAL A 229 -2.80 -10.93 -9.18
N LEU A 230 -2.25 -9.87 -9.76
CA LEU A 230 -2.30 -9.67 -11.22
C LEU A 230 -1.55 -10.77 -11.97
N GLN A 231 -0.40 -11.21 -11.46
CA GLN A 231 0.34 -12.34 -12.03
C GLN A 231 -0.41 -13.67 -11.88
N ALA A 232 -1.09 -13.90 -10.76
CA ALA A 232 -1.93 -15.07 -10.56
C ALA A 232 -3.13 -15.07 -11.53
N ALA A 233 -3.78 -13.93 -11.72
CA ALA A 233 -4.87 -13.78 -12.68
C ALA A 233 -4.42 -14.02 -14.13
N THR A 234 -3.26 -13.49 -14.53
CA THR A 234 -2.70 -13.76 -15.87
C THR A 234 -2.32 -15.22 -16.07
N ARG A 235 -1.75 -15.88 -15.05
CA ARG A 235 -1.46 -17.32 -15.12
C ARG A 235 -2.74 -18.13 -15.30
N LEU A 236 -3.78 -17.85 -14.51
CA LEU A 236 -5.10 -18.46 -14.65
C LEU A 236 -5.65 -18.30 -16.07
N LEU A 237 -5.60 -17.08 -16.62
CA LEU A 237 -6.17 -16.76 -17.94
C LEU A 237 -5.39 -17.40 -19.11
N ASN A 238 -4.05 -17.35 -19.07
CA ASN A 238 -3.20 -17.79 -20.17
C ASN A 238 -2.82 -19.27 -20.08
N GLY A 239 -2.93 -19.87 -18.89
CA GLY A 239 -2.69 -21.28 -18.64
C GLY A 239 -4.00 -22.05 -18.55
N GLU A 240 -4.55 -22.13 -17.35
CA GLU A 240 -5.66 -23.04 -17.05
C GLU A 240 -6.93 -22.74 -17.85
N VAL A 241 -7.30 -21.47 -18.02
CA VAL A 241 -8.47 -21.07 -18.83
C VAL A 241 -8.25 -21.31 -20.31
N ALA A 242 -7.04 -21.08 -20.83
CA ALA A 242 -6.73 -21.32 -22.24
C ALA A 242 -6.81 -22.82 -22.58
N GLU A 243 -6.24 -23.67 -21.71
CA GLU A 243 -6.34 -25.13 -21.83
C GLU A 243 -7.79 -25.61 -21.69
N TRP A 244 -8.52 -25.07 -20.70
CA TRP A 244 -9.94 -25.36 -20.51
C TRP A 244 -10.77 -24.97 -21.73
N ARG A 245 -10.56 -23.79 -22.33
CA ARG A 245 -11.26 -23.36 -23.55
C ARG A 245 -11.02 -24.32 -24.71
N HIS A 246 -9.78 -24.76 -24.90
CA HIS A 246 -9.43 -25.70 -25.94
C HIS A 246 -10.13 -27.05 -25.75
N GLY A 247 -10.06 -27.62 -24.54
CA GLY A 247 -10.67 -28.92 -24.23
C GLY A 247 -12.21 -28.89 -24.24
N LEU A 248 -12.81 -27.86 -23.61
CA LEU A 248 -14.26 -27.75 -23.45
C LEU A 248 -14.94 -27.23 -24.72
N GLY A 249 -14.26 -26.45 -25.56
CA GLY A 249 -14.76 -26.07 -26.88
C GLY A 249 -15.01 -27.29 -27.76
N ALA A 250 -14.01 -28.17 -27.88
CA ALA A 250 -14.12 -29.42 -28.63
C ALA A 250 -15.19 -30.36 -28.06
N LEU A 251 -15.32 -30.43 -26.72
CA LEU A 251 -16.37 -31.23 -26.08
C LEU A 251 -17.76 -30.63 -26.31
N ALA A 252 -17.92 -29.31 -26.23
CA ALA A 252 -19.19 -28.63 -26.45
C ALA A 252 -19.70 -28.83 -27.89
N GLU A 253 -18.83 -28.69 -28.89
CA GLU A 253 -19.15 -28.98 -30.29
C GLU A 253 -19.59 -30.43 -30.47
N ALA A 254 -18.81 -31.39 -29.98
CA ALA A 254 -19.16 -32.81 -30.03
C ALA A 254 -20.49 -33.12 -29.30
N ALA A 255 -20.76 -32.46 -28.18
CA ALA A 255 -21.98 -32.62 -27.41
C ALA A 255 -23.22 -32.13 -28.17
N THR A 256 -23.14 -31.00 -28.89
CA THR A 256 -24.25 -30.52 -29.72
C THR A 256 -24.63 -31.47 -30.86
N GLU A 257 -23.68 -32.28 -31.32
CA GLU A 257 -23.92 -33.33 -32.31
C GLU A 257 -24.41 -34.65 -31.69
N GLY A 258 -24.44 -34.76 -30.35
CA GLY A 258 -24.75 -36.00 -29.64
C GLY A 258 -23.60 -37.02 -29.66
N LYS A 259 -22.36 -36.56 -29.88
CA LYS A 259 -21.14 -37.39 -29.99
C LYS A 259 -20.16 -37.17 -28.83
N ALA A 260 -20.66 -36.74 -27.66
CA ALA A 260 -19.83 -36.61 -26.47
C ALA A 260 -19.39 -38.00 -25.96
N GLU A 261 -18.10 -38.28 -26.00
CA GLU A 261 -17.54 -39.56 -25.57
C GLU A 261 -17.07 -39.50 -24.10
N GLY A 262 -17.23 -40.61 -23.39
CA GLY A 262 -16.88 -40.72 -21.96
C GLY A 262 -15.46 -40.24 -21.58
N PRO A 263 -14.40 -40.59 -22.33
CA PRO A 263 -13.05 -40.10 -22.03
C PRO A 263 -12.91 -38.57 -22.11
N ARG A 264 -13.56 -37.93 -23.10
CA ARG A 264 -13.54 -36.48 -23.25
C ARG A 264 -14.33 -35.77 -22.15
N ILE A 265 -15.42 -36.38 -21.68
CA ILE A 265 -16.21 -35.87 -20.55
C ILE A 265 -15.35 -35.85 -19.27
N LYS A 266 -14.63 -36.94 -18.97
CA LYS A 266 -13.74 -37.01 -17.81
C LYS A 266 -12.63 -35.95 -17.87
N GLN A 267 -11.98 -35.82 -19.03
CA GLN A 267 -10.98 -34.76 -19.23
C GLN A 267 -11.58 -33.37 -19.01
N GLY A 268 -12.80 -33.11 -19.51
CA GLY A 268 -13.50 -31.85 -19.28
C GLY A 268 -13.81 -31.58 -17.80
N GLN A 269 -14.17 -32.63 -17.03
CA GLN A 269 -14.36 -32.55 -15.59
C GLN A 269 -13.06 -32.18 -14.87
N GLU A 270 -11.94 -32.83 -15.22
CA GLU A 270 -10.61 -32.55 -14.66
C GLU A 270 -10.15 -31.11 -14.95
N LEU A 271 -10.27 -30.67 -16.21
CA LEU A 271 -9.96 -29.29 -16.61
C LEU A 271 -10.81 -28.28 -15.84
N THR A 272 -12.12 -28.53 -15.71
CA THR A 272 -13.02 -27.64 -14.96
C THR A 272 -12.68 -27.63 -13.47
N GLY A 273 -12.31 -28.77 -12.89
CA GLY A 273 -11.84 -28.86 -11.51
C GLY A 273 -10.56 -28.06 -11.28
N SER A 274 -9.60 -28.14 -12.19
CA SER A 274 -8.35 -27.36 -12.15
C SER A 274 -8.61 -25.84 -12.19
N VAL A 275 -9.40 -25.37 -13.16
CA VAL A 275 -9.76 -23.94 -13.27
C VAL A 275 -10.52 -23.48 -12.02
N ARG A 276 -11.44 -24.29 -11.48
CA ARG A 276 -12.18 -23.95 -10.26
C ARG A 276 -11.24 -23.77 -9.06
N ALA A 277 -10.36 -24.73 -8.80
CA ALA A 277 -9.41 -24.65 -7.69
C ALA A 277 -8.49 -23.42 -7.80
N ARG A 278 -8.04 -23.10 -9.02
CA ARG A 278 -7.24 -21.88 -9.26
C ARG A 278 -8.03 -20.59 -9.11
N THR A 279 -9.29 -20.58 -9.54
CA THR A 279 -10.19 -19.44 -9.35
C THR A 279 -10.45 -19.20 -7.88
N GLU A 280 -10.71 -20.24 -7.08
CA GLU A 280 -10.90 -20.15 -5.62
C GLU A 280 -9.65 -19.60 -4.91
N ALA A 281 -8.45 -20.06 -5.29
CA ALA A 281 -7.21 -19.49 -4.78
C ALA A 281 -7.08 -17.99 -5.12
N LEU A 282 -7.40 -17.60 -6.37
CA LEU A 282 -7.38 -16.22 -6.79
C LEU A 282 -8.44 -15.35 -6.05
N GLN A 283 -9.61 -15.91 -5.72
CA GLN A 283 -10.61 -15.21 -4.89
C GLN A 283 -10.07 -14.91 -3.49
N ALA A 284 -9.39 -15.88 -2.86
CA ALA A 284 -8.76 -15.66 -1.57
C ALA A 284 -7.66 -14.59 -1.65
N ASP A 285 -6.87 -14.61 -2.72
CA ASP A 285 -5.80 -13.64 -2.94
C ASP A 285 -6.36 -12.21 -3.16
N CYS A 286 -7.46 -12.08 -3.92
CA CYS A 286 -8.16 -10.80 -4.10
C CYS A 286 -8.75 -10.28 -2.78
N GLY A 287 -9.32 -11.15 -1.93
CA GLY A 287 -9.87 -10.76 -0.63
C GLY A 287 -8.79 -10.21 0.32
N GLN A 288 -7.59 -10.81 0.29
CA GLN A 288 -6.45 -10.29 1.02
C GLN A 288 -5.99 -8.93 0.47
N LEU A 289 -5.95 -8.76 -0.85
CA LEU A 289 -5.62 -7.47 -1.46
C LEU A 289 -6.61 -6.37 -1.06
N CYS A 290 -7.92 -6.63 -1.04
CA CYS A 290 -8.92 -5.67 -0.56
C CYS A 290 -8.67 -5.26 0.91
N THR A 291 -8.25 -6.21 1.75
CA THR A 291 -7.91 -5.94 3.15
C THR A 291 -6.68 -5.05 3.28
N HIS A 292 -5.64 -5.31 2.47
CA HIS A 292 -4.44 -4.47 2.39
C HIS A 292 -4.77 -3.05 1.89
N GLU A 293 -5.56 -2.91 0.83
CA GLU A 293 -5.96 -1.59 0.31
C GLU A 293 -6.76 -0.78 1.35
N THR A 294 -7.68 -1.42 2.06
CA THR A 294 -8.43 -0.78 3.16
C THR A 294 -7.52 -0.37 4.31
N THR A 295 -6.54 -1.22 4.64
CA THR A 295 -5.58 -0.94 5.71
C THR A 295 -4.66 0.22 5.31
N LEU A 296 -4.16 0.23 4.07
CA LEU A 296 -3.34 1.30 3.52
C LEU A 296 -4.06 2.64 3.58
N GLN A 297 -5.31 2.72 3.15
CA GLN A 297 -6.10 3.95 3.23
C GLN A 297 -6.22 4.47 4.66
N ARG A 298 -6.46 3.57 5.63
CA ARG A 298 -6.51 3.94 7.05
C ARG A 298 -5.16 4.45 7.56
N GLN A 299 -4.06 3.81 7.17
CA GLN A 299 -2.72 4.21 7.59
C GLN A 299 -2.32 5.56 6.98
N LEU A 300 -2.62 5.80 5.71
CA LEU A 300 -2.38 7.08 5.05
C LEU A 300 -3.21 8.20 5.69
N ALA A 301 -4.46 7.95 6.05
CA ALA A 301 -5.30 8.92 6.76
C ALA A 301 -4.75 9.24 8.16
N ALA A 302 -4.41 8.21 8.94
CA ALA A 302 -3.82 8.36 10.27
C ALA A 302 -2.48 9.11 10.21
N MET A 303 -1.63 8.80 9.24
CA MET A 303 -0.39 9.53 8.98
C MET A 303 -0.66 11.00 8.67
N GLY A 304 -1.64 11.31 7.82
CA GLY A 304 -2.03 12.68 7.50
C GLY A 304 -2.49 13.48 8.72
N GLU A 305 -3.14 12.85 9.70
CA GLU A 305 -3.47 13.46 10.99
C GLU A 305 -2.21 13.76 11.82
N GLN A 306 -1.29 12.80 11.93
CA GLN A 306 -0.06 13.00 12.71
C GLN A 306 0.86 14.05 12.09
N LEU A 307 0.96 14.11 10.77
CA LEU A 307 1.74 15.14 10.07
C LEU A 307 1.17 16.54 10.29
N ARG A 308 -0.17 16.69 10.25
CA ARG A 308 -0.82 17.97 10.57
C ARG A 308 -0.66 18.39 12.03
N ALA A 309 -0.57 17.43 12.95
CA ALA A 309 -0.29 17.72 14.36
C ALA A 309 1.19 18.08 14.61
N ALA A 310 2.09 17.72 13.70
CA ALA A 310 3.53 17.92 13.81
C ALA A 310 4.05 19.13 13.02
N GLY A 311 3.34 19.57 11.99
CA GLY A 311 3.64 20.74 11.14
C GLY A 311 3.00 22.02 11.63
#